data_AF-A0A9X4AD82-F1
#
_entry.id   AF-A0A9X4AD82-F1
#
_cell.length_a   1.000
_cell.length_b   1.000
_cell.length_c   1.000
_cell.angle_alpha   90.00
_cell.angle_beta   90.00
_cell.angle_gamma   90.00
#
_symmetry.space_group_name_H-M   'P 1'
#
loop_
_entity.id
_entity.type
_entity.pdbx_description
1 polymer ?
#
loop_
_entity_poly.entity_id
_entity_poly.type
_entity_poly.pdbx_seq_one_letter_code
_entity_poly.pdbx_strand_id
1 'polypeptide(L)'
;MENSDTNELRIVDLAKQIGCDYTQLQIPIKRLKTRDIGVELNPAEVDSLIKYFSKDKLISKQMFQFILEQYKQSQELISLAEIAKDKLLNNRDFHQFLEEIDKNERYDFLVPNIFPLTKNDTVKRTKVDDLVNLYLKKKISENTSVSAFVPTFDPTTKKPSKELIKVNLLEGVRTATWKQGQICGFYKRKRGEVLPIIVLYNGKINVVEAVKHDPKTRSGYNLKPRKKGDRQPVVWAFRINDLIDYDPLRRQRTKERHNSDHHLFYFINMLMQTLDENKIGCEFRCHGKYKDPYISLITDAVKINLSEFVVNGNETKKEKENKVKTFGNPTLDSIIEIVKSVSDTFSVMLRKNVEHNTLIIQSKAIKSEVAWFPKEAKPILDALDEVETSLKVPKDILLGRIVIEYYKLIIEPQYSEDTDSVPKMFEACFEEDFGTSALTEKNEE
;
A
#
# COMPACT_ATOMS: atom_id res chain seq x y z
N MET A 1 -45.58 -55.32 12.00
CA MET A 1 -44.70 -54.80 13.07
C MET A 1 -43.68 -53.93 12.39
N GLU A 2 -43.56 -52.69 12.85
CA GLU A 2 -42.64 -51.72 12.28
C GLU A 2 -41.18 -52.04 12.60
N ASN A 3 -40.27 -51.48 11.79
CA ASN A 3 -38.96 -51.02 12.20
C ASN A 3 -38.48 -50.00 11.15
N SER A 4 -39.12 -48.83 11.13
CA SER A 4 -38.53 -47.65 10.51
C SER A 4 -37.74 -46.89 11.59
N ASP A 5 -36.41 -46.96 11.54
CA ASP A 5 -35.53 -46.05 12.28
C ASP A 5 -35.62 -44.63 11.69
N THR A 6 -36.80 -44.02 11.79
CA THR A 6 -36.95 -42.57 11.71
C THR A 6 -36.36 -41.98 12.97
N ASN A 7 -35.04 -41.81 12.96
CA ASN A 7 -34.30 -41.11 14.00
C ASN A 7 -34.80 -39.65 14.04
N GLU A 8 -35.77 -39.38 14.92
CA GLU A 8 -36.43 -38.09 15.09
C GLU A 8 -35.43 -37.04 15.58
N LEU A 9 -34.91 -36.23 14.66
CA LEU A 9 -33.98 -35.16 14.99
C LEU A 9 -34.73 -33.98 15.64
N ARG A 10 -34.38 -33.64 16.88
CA ARG A 10 -34.97 -32.52 17.63
C ARG A 10 -33.96 -31.39 17.83
N ILE A 11 -34.45 -30.18 18.15
CA ILE A 11 -33.59 -29.01 18.46
C ILE A 11 -32.58 -29.34 19.57
N VAL A 12 -32.97 -30.14 20.58
CA VAL A 12 -32.06 -30.56 21.66
C VAL A 12 -30.87 -31.39 21.16
N ASP A 13 -31.04 -32.21 20.13
CA ASP A 13 -29.96 -33.08 19.64
C ASP A 13 -28.96 -32.29 18.77
N LEU A 14 -29.46 -31.27 18.06
CA LEU A 14 -28.63 -30.27 17.40
C LEU A 14 -27.83 -29.45 18.44
N ALA A 15 -28.49 -29.02 19.53
CA ALA A 15 -27.83 -28.29 20.62
C ALA A 15 -26.75 -29.13 21.32
N LYS A 16 -27.02 -30.41 21.58
CA LYS A 16 -26.02 -31.37 22.10
C LYS A 16 -24.81 -31.51 21.16
N GLN A 17 -25.02 -31.66 19.85
CA GLN A 17 -23.90 -31.76 18.89
C GLN A 17 -23.09 -30.47 18.77
N ILE A 18 -23.74 -29.32 18.94
CA ILE A 18 -23.11 -27.98 18.95
C ILE A 18 -22.40 -27.71 20.30
N GLY A 19 -22.77 -28.42 21.38
CA GLY A 19 -22.23 -28.20 22.72
C GLY A 19 -22.83 -26.98 23.43
N CYS A 20 -24.08 -26.61 23.12
CA CYS A 20 -24.77 -25.44 23.67
C CYS A 20 -26.10 -25.78 24.35
N ASP A 21 -26.64 -24.83 25.12
CA ASP A 21 -28.05 -24.91 25.51
C ASP A 21 -28.95 -24.63 24.30
N TYR A 22 -30.10 -25.32 24.21
CA TYR A 22 -30.98 -25.22 23.06
C TYR A 22 -31.48 -23.79 22.82
N THR A 23 -31.70 -22.99 23.87
CA THR A 23 -32.18 -21.59 23.73
C THR A 23 -31.22 -20.72 22.92
N GLN A 24 -29.92 -21.03 22.90
CA GLN A 24 -28.92 -20.31 22.13
C GLN A 24 -29.12 -20.45 20.60
N LEU A 25 -29.83 -21.50 20.16
CA LEU A 25 -30.17 -21.71 18.75
C LEU A 25 -31.36 -20.85 18.28
N GLN A 26 -32.14 -20.24 19.18
CA GLN A 26 -33.32 -19.47 18.81
C GLN A 26 -32.97 -18.27 17.91
N ILE A 27 -31.87 -17.59 18.19
CA ILE A 27 -31.42 -16.41 17.44
C ILE A 27 -30.86 -16.80 16.06
N PRO A 28 -29.95 -17.80 15.92
CA PRO A 28 -29.57 -18.37 14.63
C PRO A 28 -30.77 -18.84 13.78
N ILE A 29 -31.72 -19.56 14.38
CA ILE A 29 -32.91 -20.06 13.66
C ILE A 29 -33.80 -18.90 13.18
N LYS A 30 -34.01 -17.84 13.99
CA LYS A 30 -34.69 -16.62 13.54
C LYS A 30 -34.02 -15.95 12.32
N ARG A 31 -32.71 -16.10 12.15
CA ARG A 31 -31.94 -15.51 11.03
C ARG A 31 -32.05 -16.28 9.73
N LEU A 32 -32.55 -17.52 9.73
CA LEU A 32 -32.86 -18.27 8.50
C LEU A 32 -33.84 -17.52 7.58
N LYS A 33 -34.73 -16.69 8.14
CA LYS A 33 -35.65 -15.82 7.37
C LYS A 33 -35.00 -14.55 6.80
N THR A 34 -33.98 -14.02 7.47
CA THR A 34 -33.49 -12.65 7.23
C THR A 34 -32.10 -12.58 6.63
N ARG A 35 -31.36 -13.69 6.65
CA ARG A 35 -30.07 -13.81 5.96
C ARG A 35 -30.25 -14.68 4.73
N ASP A 36 -30.23 -14.04 3.58
CA ASP A 36 -29.84 -14.72 2.35
C ASP A 36 -28.44 -15.35 2.57
N ILE A 37 -28.41 -16.68 2.50
CA ILE A 37 -27.28 -17.58 2.80
C ILE A 37 -27.07 -18.59 1.66
N GLY A 38 -27.60 -18.30 0.47
CA GLY A 38 -27.34 -19.09 -0.75
C GLY A 38 -27.95 -20.49 -0.81
N VAL A 39 -28.92 -20.83 0.04
CA VAL A 39 -29.61 -22.14 0.04
C VAL A 39 -31.12 -21.96 0.11
N GLU A 40 -31.84 -22.61 -0.80
CA GLU A 40 -33.30 -22.72 -0.75
C GLU A 40 -33.71 -23.70 0.35
N LEU A 41 -34.12 -23.15 1.49
CA LEU A 41 -34.73 -23.88 2.60
C LEU A 41 -36.25 -23.80 2.50
N ASN A 42 -36.96 -24.86 2.87
CA ASN A 42 -38.43 -24.88 2.87
C ASN A 42 -38.99 -23.76 3.78
N PRO A 43 -39.67 -22.73 3.24
CA PRO A 43 -40.13 -21.59 4.03
C PRO A 43 -41.12 -22.00 5.12
N ALA A 44 -42.00 -22.97 4.84
CA ALA A 44 -42.97 -23.45 5.82
C ALA A 44 -42.31 -24.19 7.00
N GLU A 45 -41.18 -24.88 6.77
CA GLU A 45 -40.39 -25.49 7.84
C GLU A 45 -39.72 -24.41 8.70
N VAL A 46 -39.06 -23.44 8.08
CA VAL A 46 -38.41 -22.31 8.78
C VAL A 46 -39.41 -21.53 9.63
N ASP A 47 -40.59 -21.23 9.08
CA ASP A 47 -41.70 -20.59 9.79
C ASP A 47 -42.17 -21.40 11.01
N SER A 48 -42.33 -22.71 10.82
CA SER A 48 -42.73 -23.64 11.88
C SER A 48 -41.67 -23.73 12.99
N LEU A 49 -40.39 -23.70 12.65
CA LEU A 49 -39.27 -23.74 13.60
C LEU A 49 -39.14 -22.45 14.41
N ILE A 50 -39.41 -21.30 13.81
CA ILE A 50 -39.36 -20.00 14.49
C ILE A 50 -40.59 -19.82 15.38
N LYS A 51 -41.79 -20.16 14.89
CA LYS A 51 -43.06 -19.96 15.61
C LYS A 51 -43.24 -20.94 16.78
N TYR A 52 -42.80 -22.19 16.62
CA TYR A 52 -42.96 -23.26 17.61
C TYR A 52 -41.61 -23.75 18.15
N PHE A 53 -40.68 -22.81 18.36
CA PHE A 53 -39.34 -23.10 18.86
C PHE A 53 -39.40 -23.71 20.27
N SER A 54 -39.00 -24.99 20.40
CA SER A 54 -38.94 -25.70 21.68
C SER A 54 -37.85 -26.79 21.64
N LYS A 55 -37.49 -27.32 22.82
CA LYS A 55 -36.50 -28.39 22.99
C LYS A 55 -36.80 -29.62 22.13
N ASP A 56 -38.07 -30.03 22.11
CA ASP A 56 -38.57 -31.25 21.46
C ASP A 56 -39.11 -31.02 20.04
N LYS A 57 -38.98 -29.80 19.51
CA LYS A 57 -39.41 -29.48 18.14
C LYS A 57 -38.61 -30.32 17.13
N LEU A 58 -39.32 -31.11 16.33
CA LEU A 58 -38.76 -31.88 15.21
C LEU A 58 -38.20 -30.95 14.12
N ILE A 59 -37.07 -31.36 13.56
CA ILE A 59 -36.30 -30.71 12.49
C ILE A 59 -36.06 -31.74 11.37
N SER A 60 -36.14 -31.33 10.11
CA SER A 60 -35.76 -32.21 8.98
C SER A 60 -34.26 -32.49 8.97
N LYS A 61 -33.85 -33.67 8.46
CA LYS A 61 -32.42 -34.01 8.32
C LYS A 61 -31.64 -32.96 7.51
N GLN A 62 -32.27 -32.35 6.51
CA GLN A 62 -31.68 -31.28 5.71
C GLN A 62 -31.43 -30.02 6.56
N MET A 63 -32.45 -29.55 7.28
CA MET A 63 -32.33 -28.38 8.16
C MET A 63 -31.35 -28.62 9.32
N PHE A 64 -31.33 -29.82 9.89
CA PHE A 64 -30.37 -30.21 10.93
C PHE A 64 -28.92 -30.07 10.44
N GLN A 65 -28.61 -30.70 9.30
CA GLN A 65 -27.27 -30.67 8.74
C GLN A 65 -26.88 -29.26 8.30
N PHE A 66 -27.82 -28.50 7.74
CA PHE A 66 -27.59 -27.11 7.37
C PHE A 66 -27.20 -26.24 8.57
N ILE A 67 -27.96 -26.27 9.67
CA ILE A 67 -27.63 -25.48 10.87
C ILE A 67 -26.31 -25.96 11.50
N LEU A 68 -26.05 -27.27 11.51
CA LEU A 68 -24.78 -27.83 12.00
C LEU A 68 -23.58 -27.40 11.14
N GLU A 69 -23.72 -27.35 9.82
CA GLU A 69 -22.69 -26.87 8.91
C GLU A 69 -22.44 -25.38 9.12
N GLN A 70 -23.50 -24.58 9.23
CA GLN A 70 -23.41 -23.16 9.56
C GLN A 70 -22.67 -22.93 10.90
N TYR A 71 -22.90 -23.77 11.91
CA TYR A 71 -22.15 -23.70 13.17
C TYR A 71 -20.65 -23.98 12.96
N LYS A 72 -20.30 -25.06 12.24
CA LYS A 72 -18.90 -25.42 11.93
C LYS A 72 -18.20 -24.29 11.18
N GLN A 73 -18.83 -23.77 10.12
CA GLN A 73 -18.33 -22.62 9.36
C GLN A 73 -18.13 -21.39 10.25
N SER A 74 -19.01 -21.15 11.25
CA SER A 74 -18.89 -19.98 12.14
C SER A 74 -17.64 -19.99 13.03
N GLN A 75 -17.04 -21.16 13.32
CA GLN A 75 -15.80 -21.25 14.10
C GLN A 75 -14.60 -20.68 13.32
N GLU A 76 -14.64 -20.77 11.99
CA GLU A 76 -13.64 -20.21 11.08
C GLU A 76 -13.83 -18.70 10.85
N LEU A 77 -14.88 -18.09 11.39
CA LEU A 77 -15.15 -16.67 11.28
C LEU A 77 -14.53 -15.90 12.45
N ILE A 78 -14.30 -14.61 12.21
CA ILE A 78 -13.88 -13.61 13.19
C ILE A 78 -14.57 -12.29 12.86
N SER A 79 -14.91 -11.51 13.88
CA SER A 79 -15.62 -10.25 13.67
C SER A 79 -14.68 -9.12 13.22
N LEU A 80 -15.21 -8.16 12.46
CA LEU A 80 -14.49 -6.93 12.09
C LEU A 80 -14.01 -6.14 13.30
N ALA A 81 -14.74 -6.18 14.42
CA ALA A 81 -14.36 -5.54 15.66
C ALA A 81 -13.14 -6.20 16.33
N GLU A 82 -13.08 -7.54 16.31
CA GLU A 82 -11.90 -8.30 16.76
C GLU A 82 -10.72 -8.07 15.81
N ILE A 83 -10.92 -8.12 14.49
CA ILE A 83 -9.87 -7.81 13.51
C ILE A 83 -9.31 -6.40 13.75
N ALA A 84 -10.18 -5.39 13.90
CA ALA A 84 -9.74 -4.01 14.12
C ALA A 84 -8.93 -3.88 15.42
N LYS A 85 -9.37 -4.53 16.50
CA LYS A 85 -8.64 -4.57 17.78
C LYS A 85 -7.26 -5.23 17.62
N ASP A 86 -7.22 -6.45 17.09
CA ASP A 86 -6.01 -7.27 16.97
C ASP A 86 -4.98 -6.68 15.99
N LYS A 87 -5.46 -5.95 14.97
CA LYS A 87 -4.65 -5.27 13.96
C LYS A 87 -4.42 -3.79 14.23
N LEU A 88 -4.77 -3.31 15.43
CA LEU A 88 -4.56 -1.94 15.92
C LEU A 88 -5.31 -0.82 15.12
N LEU A 89 -6.33 -1.19 14.35
CA LEU A 89 -7.13 -0.31 13.49
C LEU A 89 -8.24 0.41 14.26
N ASN A 90 -8.69 1.56 13.73
CA ASN A 90 -9.90 2.22 14.19
C ASN A 90 -11.14 1.45 13.67
N ASN A 91 -11.92 0.92 14.61
CA ASN A 91 -13.09 0.09 14.31
C ASN A 91 -14.06 0.73 13.31
N ARG A 92 -14.39 2.02 13.51
CA ARG A 92 -15.37 2.74 12.65
C ARG A 92 -14.84 2.85 11.22
N ASP A 93 -13.61 3.33 11.06
CA ASP A 93 -13.00 3.62 9.77
C ASP A 93 -12.72 2.33 8.97
N PHE A 94 -12.53 1.20 9.66
CA PHE A 94 -12.37 -0.12 9.05
C PHE A 94 -13.71 -0.72 8.60
N HIS A 95 -14.80 -0.55 9.36
CA HIS A 95 -16.15 -0.92 8.91
C HIS A 95 -16.60 -0.06 7.73
N GLN A 96 -16.41 1.26 7.80
CA GLN A 96 -16.75 2.17 6.71
C GLN A 96 -16.03 1.82 5.40
N PHE A 97 -14.75 1.44 5.46
CA PHE A 97 -14.03 0.95 4.29
C PHE A 97 -14.72 -0.24 3.60
N LEU A 98 -15.28 -1.18 4.35
CA LEU A 98 -16.01 -2.34 3.82
C LEU A 98 -17.39 -1.99 3.25
N GLU A 99 -17.92 -0.81 3.55
CA GLU A 99 -19.13 -0.26 2.93
C GLU A 99 -18.80 0.53 1.65
N GLU A 100 -17.57 1.03 1.52
CA GLU A 100 -17.08 1.80 0.37
C GLU A 100 -16.45 0.96 -0.76
N ILE A 101 -16.07 -0.30 -0.51
CA ILE A 101 -15.59 -1.21 -1.58
C ILE A 101 -16.76 -1.73 -2.44
N ASP A 102 -16.46 -2.17 -3.66
CA ASP A 102 -17.47 -2.74 -4.57
C ASP A 102 -18.23 -3.90 -3.92
N LYS A 103 -19.52 -4.01 -4.24
CA LYS A 103 -20.41 -5.02 -3.65
C LYS A 103 -19.92 -6.45 -3.91
N ASN A 104 -19.30 -6.72 -5.05
CA ASN A 104 -18.79 -8.06 -5.38
C ASN A 104 -17.48 -8.33 -4.63
N GLU A 105 -16.54 -7.38 -4.67
CA GLU A 105 -15.26 -7.46 -3.92
C GLU A 105 -15.50 -7.59 -2.40
N ARG A 106 -16.60 -7.04 -1.88
CA ARG A 106 -17.03 -7.24 -0.49
C ARG A 106 -17.36 -8.70 -0.15
N TYR A 107 -17.95 -9.46 -1.09
CA TYR A 107 -18.28 -10.87 -0.88
C TYR A 107 -17.07 -11.81 -0.94
N ASP A 108 -15.91 -11.37 -1.49
CA ASP A 108 -14.65 -12.13 -1.43
C ASP A 108 -14.13 -12.31 0.02
N PHE A 109 -14.55 -11.41 0.92
CA PHE A 109 -14.13 -11.38 2.33
C PHE A 109 -15.25 -11.78 3.30
N LEU A 110 -16.47 -11.29 3.08
CA LEU A 110 -17.59 -11.48 4.02
C LEU A 110 -18.34 -12.78 3.77
N VAL A 111 -18.63 -13.51 4.85
CA VAL A 111 -19.38 -14.76 4.80
C VAL A 111 -20.77 -14.60 5.42
N PRO A 112 -21.85 -14.78 4.64
CA PRO A 112 -23.17 -14.98 5.20
C PRO A 112 -23.19 -16.23 6.08
N ASN A 113 -23.54 -16.07 7.35
CA ASN A 113 -23.70 -17.16 8.31
C ASN A 113 -24.83 -16.83 9.29
N ILE A 114 -25.51 -17.79 9.91
CA ILE A 114 -26.61 -17.50 10.86
C ILE A 114 -26.16 -17.28 12.32
N PHE A 115 -24.98 -17.75 12.74
CA PHE A 115 -24.53 -17.66 14.14
C PHE A 115 -23.99 -16.27 14.54
N PRO A 116 -23.10 -15.60 13.77
CA PRO A 116 -22.61 -14.25 14.09
C PRO A 116 -23.73 -13.21 14.20
N LEU A 117 -23.55 -12.17 15.02
CA LEU A 117 -24.66 -11.28 15.36
C LEU A 117 -25.23 -10.49 14.16
N THR A 118 -24.36 -10.18 13.19
CA THR A 118 -24.63 -9.38 11.98
C THR A 118 -24.19 -10.13 10.71
N LYS A 119 -24.80 -9.85 9.55
CA LYS A 119 -24.46 -10.50 8.26
C LYS A 119 -23.16 -9.95 7.65
N ASN A 120 -22.78 -8.74 8.05
CA ASN A 120 -21.76 -7.93 7.37
C ASN A 120 -20.46 -7.74 8.16
N ASP A 121 -20.40 -8.21 9.42
CA ASP A 121 -19.24 -7.95 10.29
C ASP A 121 -18.38 -9.20 10.54
N THR A 122 -18.48 -10.26 9.71
CA THR A 122 -17.64 -11.46 9.85
C THR A 122 -16.92 -11.87 8.57
N VAL A 123 -15.63 -12.15 8.74
CA VAL A 123 -14.66 -12.52 7.70
C VAL A 123 -14.12 -13.92 8.01
N LYS A 124 -13.78 -14.74 7.00
CA LYS A 124 -13.03 -15.98 7.24
C LYS A 124 -11.66 -15.64 7.82
N ARG A 125 -11.20 -16.35 8.85
CA ARG A 125 -9.86 -16.18 9.44
C ARG A 125 -8.73 -16.23 8.39
N THR A 126 -8.90 -17.05 7.35
CA THR A 126 -7.98 -17.16 6.20
C THR A 126 -7.94 -15.93 5.29
N LYS A 127 -8.95 -15.05 5.33
CA LYS A 127 -9.09 -13.83 4.52
C LYS A 127 -8.80 -12.52 5.28
N VAL A 128 -8.49 -12.61 6.57
CA VAL A 128 -8.19 -11.44 7.41
C VAL A 128 -6.95 -10.69 6.94
N ASP A 129 -5.86 -11.40 6.67
CA ASP A 129 -4.61 -10.76 6.22
C ASP A 129 -4.79 -10.09 4.85
N ASP A 130 -5.53 -10.70 3.91
CA ASP A 130 -5.87 -10.12 2.60
C ASP A 130 -6.66 -8.80 2.75
N LEU A 131 -7.72 -8.82 3.55
CA LEU A 131 -8.59 -7.66 3.78
C LEU A 131 -7.85 -6.51 4.48
N VAL A 132 -7.06 -6.84 5.51
CA VAL A 132 -6.26 -5.85 6.25
C VAL A 132 -5.17 -5.27 5.35
N ASN A 133 -4.55 -6.09 4.50
CA ASN A 133 -3.59 -5.63 3.49
C ASN A 133 -4.24 -4.60 2.55
N LEU A 134 -5.43 -4.90 2.00
CA LEU A 134 -6.18 -3.98 1.13
C LEU A 134 -6.52 -2.65 1.82
N TYR A 135 -6.97 -2.70 3.08
CA TYR A 135 -7.23 -1.50 3.88
C TYR A 135 -5.96 -0.66 4.14
N LEU A 136 -4.84 -1.31 4.50
CA LEU A 136 -3.59 -0.61 4.76
C LEU A 136 -2.97 -0.04 3.47
N LYS A 137 -3.13 -0.73 2.33
CA LYS A 137 -2.79 -0.19 1.01
C LYS A 137 -3.59 1.09 0.70
N LYS A 138 -4.90 1.14 0.98
CA LYS A 138 -5.72 2.38 0.91
C LYS A 138 -5.15 3.49 1.79
N LYS A 139 -4.80 3.19 3.05
CA LYS A 139 -4.22 4.15 4.00
C LYS A 139 -2.79 4.58 3.70
N ILE A 140 -2.06 3.85 2.85
CA ILE A 140 -0.81 4.31 2.26
C ILE A 140 -1.10 5.27 1.09
N SER A 141 -1.95 4.93 0.12
CA SER A 141 -2.28 5.84 -1.00
C SER A 141 -2.87 7.19 -0.53
N GLU A 142 -3.58 7.20 0.59
CA GLU A 142 -4.15 8.42 1.21
C GLU A 142 -3.17 9.17 2.15
N ASN A 143 -1.92 8.72 2.29
CA ASN A 143 -1.02 9.24 3.32
C ASN A 143 -0.37 10.57 2.93
N THR A 144 -0.72 11.64 3.65
CA THR A 144 -0.16 12.99 3.46
C THR A 144 1.08 13.27 4.30
N SER A 145 1.43 12.38 5.25
CA SER A 145 2.52 12.61 6.19
C SER A 145 3.78 11.86 5.75
N VAL A 146 4.89 12.59 5.60
CA VAL A 146 6.18 12.04 5.10
C VAL A 146 7.13 11.64 6.23
N SER A 147 6.90 12.16 7.43
CA SER A 147 7.55 11.76 8.67
C SER A 147 6.59 11.96 9.84
N ALA A 148 6.78 11.21 10.93
CA ALA A 148 6.02 11.39 12.16
C ALA A 148 6.85 10.99 13.39
N PHE A 149 6.46 11.51 14.55
CA PHE A 149 6.86 10.96 15.83
C PHE A 149 5.97 9.75 16.15
N VAL A 150 6.60 8.60 16.37
CA VAL A 150 5.94 7.31 16.64
C VAL A 150 6.47 6.68 17.92
N PRO A 151 5.68 5.84 18.63
CA PRO A 151 6.15 5.22 19.87
C PRO A 151 7.37 4.32 19.65
N THR A 152 8.28 4.32 20.62
CA THR A 152 9.36 3.33 20.69
C THR A 152 9.09 2.26 21.75
N PHE A 153 9.94 1.23 21.85
CA PHE A 153 9.80 0.17 22.83
C PHE A 153 11.10 -0.06 23.62
N ASP A 154 10.98 -0.44 24.89
CA ASP A 154 12.13 -0.83 25.70
C ASP A 154 12.74 -2.16 25.16
N PRO A 155 14.05 -2.24 24.90
CA PRO A 155 14.64 -3.38 24.18
C PRO A 155 14.69 -4.67 25.00
N THR A 156 14.54 -4.57 26.33
CA THR A 156 14.63 -5.70 27.27
C THR A 156 13.26 -6.34 27.49
N THR A 157 12.28 -5.52 27.84
CA THR A 157 10.88 -5.90 28.11
C THR A 157 10.03 -6.03 26.85
N LYS A 158 10.46 -5.42 25.73
CA LYS A 158 9.75 -5.33 24.44
C LYS A 158 8.38 -4.63 24.52
N LYS A 159 8.13 -3.88 25.59
CA LYS A 159 6.89 -3.10 25.77
C LYS A 159 7.05 -1.67 25.24
N PRO A 160 5.96 -1.01 24.80
CA PRO A 160 5.99 0.40 24.45
C PRO A 160 6.59 1.28 25.56
N SER A 161 7.44 2.23 25.15
CA SER A 161 8.00 3.29 25.98
C SER A 161 7.09 4.52 25.94
N LYS A 162 7.30 5.45 26.87
CA LYS A 162 6.72 6.81 26.80
C LYS A 162 7.43 7.69 25.77
N GLU A 163 8.63 7.30 25.36
CA GLU A 163 9.43 8.02 24.37
C GLU A 163 8.89 7.83 22.94
N LEU A 164 8.98 8.90 22.15
CA LEU A 164 8.67 8.88 20.71
C LEU A 164 9.96 9.09 19.91
N ILE A 165 10.07 8.40 18.78
CA ILE A 165 11.15 8.62 17.80
C ILE A 165 10.57 9.19 16.50
N LYS A 166 11.29 10.11 15.86
CA LYS A 166 10.92 10.60 14.53
C LYS A 166 11.40 9.61 13.48
N VAL A 167 10.49 9.11 12.64
CA VAL A 167 10.82 8.25 11.49
C VAL A 167 10.25 8.85 10.21
N ASN A 168 10.91 8.58 9.08
CA ASN A 168 10.50 9.02 7.75
C ASN A 168 9.85 7.86 6.95
N LEU A 169 9.13 8.15 5.87
CA LEU A 169 8.78 7.14 4.87
C LEU A 169 10.04 6.44 4.33
N LEU A 170 9.89 5.17 3.95
CA LEU A 170 10.93 4.26 3.48
C LEU A 170 12.07 3.96 4.48
N GLU A 171 12.01 4.51 5.69
CA GLU A 171 13.05 4.30 6.70
C GLU A 171 13.02 2.87 7.26
N GLY A 172 14.19 2.22 7.30
CA GLY A 172 14.37 0.88 7.86
C GLY A 172 14.23 0.86 9.38
N VAL A 173 13.34 0.01 9.91
CA VAL A 173 12.98 -0.10 11.33
C VAL A 173 12.86 -1.54 11.81
N ARG A 174 12.89 -1.74 13.13
CA ARG A 174 12.51 -2.99 13.81
C ARG A 174 11.27 -2.81 14.65
N THR A 175 10.44 -3.85 14.69
CA THR A 175 9.32 -3.99 15.63
C THR A 175 9.78 -4.51 16.99
N ALA A 176 8.90 -4.47 18.00
CA ALA A 176 9.13 -5.10 19.31
C ALA A 176 9.47 -6.61 19.24
N THR A 177 9.08 -7.29 18.16
CA THR A 177 9.46 -8.70 17.88
C THR A 177 10.81 -8.86 17.18
N TRP A 178 11.60 -7.77 17.07
CA TRP A 178 12.88 -7.66 16.37
C TRP A 178 12.89 -7.92 14.86
N LYS A 179 11.72 -8.19 14.26
CA LYS A 179 11.52 -8.25 12.80
C LYS A 179 11.81 -6.90 12.14
N GLN A 180 12.54 -6.94 11.02
CA GLN A 180 12.87 -5.78 10.18
C GLN A 180 11.74 -5.47 9.19
N GLY A 181 11.62 -4.19 8.84
CA GLY A 181 10.70 -3.69 7.83
C GLY A 181 11.01 -2.24 7.48
N GLN A 182 10.18 -1.65 6.61
CA GLN A 182 10.25 -0.24 6.25
C GLN A 182 8.93 0.46 6.55
N ILE A 183 9.03 1.74 6.96
CA ILE A 183 7.88 2.61 7.13
C ILE A 183 7.25 2.90 5.76
N CYS A 184 6.01 2.47 5.55
CA CYS A 184 5.29 2.73 4.30
C CYS A 184 4.13 3.71 4.46
N GLY A 185 3.79 4.10 5.69
CA GLY A 185 2.75 5.10 5.95
C GLY A 185 2.55 5.34 7.45
N PHE A 186 1.65 6.27 7.77
CA PHE A 186 1.36 6.67 9.14
C PHE A 186 -0.14 6.58 9.43
N TYR A 187 -0.50 5.78 10.42
CA TYR A 187 -1.88 5.54 10.84
C TYR A 187 -2.25 6.45 12.02
N LYS A 188 -3.03 7.49 11.77
CA LYS A 188 -3.49 8.45 12.79
C LYS A 188 -4.67 7.88 13.56
N ARG A 189 -4.58 7.84 14.89
CA ARG A 189 -5.67 7.43 15.80
C ARG A 189 -6.39 8.64 16.39
N LYS A 190 -7.62 8.41 16.89
CA LYS A 190 -8.53 9.45 17.43
C LYS A 190 -7.98 10.32 18.57
N ARG A 191 -6.88 9.94 19.22
CA ARG A 191 -6.22 10.71 20.30
C ARG A 191 -4.95 11.45 19.83
N GLY A 192 -4.73 11.58 18.53
CA GLY A 192 -3.52 12.19 17.97
C GLY A 192 -2.29 11.27 17.93
N GLU A 193 -2.36 10.11 18.59
CA GLU A 193 -1.36 9.03 18.46
C GLU A 193 -1.19 8.64 16.99
N VAL A 194 0.06 8.58 16.53
CA VAL A 194 0.43 8.14 15.18
C VAL A 194 1.18 6.83 15.28
N LEU A 195 0.65 5.77 14.66
CA LEU A 195 1.32 4.48 14.58
C LEU A 195 1.92 4.26 13.18
N PRO A 196 3.11 3.66 13.06
CA PRO A 196 3.72 3.33 11.79
C PRO A 196 2.96 2.17 11.09
N ILE A 197 2.71 2.34 9.80
CA ILE A 197 2.38 1.24 8.87
C ILE A 197 3.71 0.73 8.31
N ILE A 198 3.98 -0.56 8.48
CA ILE A 198 5.27 -1.18 8.16
C ILE A 198 5.06 -2.35 7.22
N VAL A 199 5.80 -2.40 6.12
CA VAL A 199 6.01 -3.64 5.36
C VAL A 199 7.25 -4.34 5.91
N LEU A 200 7.04 -5.52 6.48
CA LEU A 200 8.11 -6.35 7.02
C LEU A 200 8.82 -7.12 5.90
N TYR A 201 10.09 -7.46 6.11
CA TYR A 201 10.91 -8.17 5.12
C TYR A 201 10.32 -9.53 4.70
N ASN A 202 9.46 -10.13 5.52
CA ASN A 202 8.72 -11.35 5.18
C ASN A 202 7.42 -11.10 4.37
N GLY A 203 7.27 -9.93 3.75
CA GLY A 203 6.12 -9.52 2.94
C GLY A 203 4.89 -9.04 3.72
N LYS A 204 4.87 -9.13 5.05
CA LYS A 204 3.67 -8.76 5.83
C LYS A 204 3.59 -7.25 6.10
N ILE A 205 2.52 -6.61 5.63
CA ILE A 205 2.14 -5.25 6.02
C ILE A 205 1.32 -5.25 7.33
N ASN A 206 1.64 -4.37 8.29
CA ASN A 206 0.88 -4.20 9.53
C ASN A 206 0.97 -2.75 10.05
N VAL A 207 -0.04 -2.31 10.82
CA VAL A 207 0.14 -1.25 11.81
C VAL A 207 0.88 -1.84 13.01
N VAL A 208 1.89 -1.15 13.53
CA VAL A 208 2.68 -1.62 14.67
C VAL A 208 2.63 -0.60 15.80
N GLU A 209 2.48 -1.07 17.04
CA GLU A 209 2.36 -0.22 18.23
C GLU A 209 3.63 0.60 18.52
N ALA A 210 4.81 0.01 18.31
CA ALA A 210 6.09 0.66 18.60
C ALA A 210 7.26 0.15 17.73
N VAL A 211 8.24 1.02 17.45
CA VAL A 211 9.40 0.74 16.58
C VAL A 211 10.73 1.27 17.12
N LYS A 212 11.84 0.76 16.56
CA LYS A 212 13.19 1.33 16.68
C LYS A 212 13.86 1.42 15.32
N HIS A 213 14.79 2.36 15.13
CA HIS A 213 15.61 2.45 13.92
C HIS A 213 16.40 1.14 13.68
N ASP A 214 16.63 0.80 12.42
CA ASP A 214 17.47 -0.34 12.02
C ASP A 214 18.60 0.09 11.07
N PRO A 215 19.88 -0.09 11.43
CA PRO A 215 20.40 -0.76 12.64
C PRO A 215 20.16 0.03 13.92
N LYS A 216 20.19 -0.65 15.08
CA LYS A 216 19.88 -0.05 16.41
C LYS A 216 20.76 1.16 16.79
N THR A 217 21.92 1.28 16.16
CA THR A 217 22.90 2.36 16.36
C THR A 217 22.65 3.58 15.48
N ARG A 218 21.74 3.49 14.49
CA ARG A 218 21.39 4.60 13.60
C ARG A 218 20.37 5.51 14.31
N SER A 219 20.57 6.82 14.21
CA SER A 219 19.54 7.81 14.47
C SER A 219 18.49 7.82 13.35
N GLY A 220 17.40 8.57 13.53
CA GLY A 220 16.52 8.93 12.41
C GLY A 220 17.29 9.76 11.37
N TYR A 221 16.95 9.59 10.09
CA TYR A 221 17.59 10.33 9.00
C TYR A 221 17.23 11.83 9.05
N ASN A 222 18.23 12.70 8.84
CA ASN A 222 18.07 14.16 8.81
C ASN A 222 18.01 14.67 7.36
N LEU A 223 16.99 14.21 6.65
CA LEU A 223 16.76 14.49 5.24
C LEU A 223 16.43 15.97 5.00
N LYS A 224 17.08 16.58 4.02
CA LYS A 224 16.84 17.96 3.63
C LYS A 224 15.69 18.05 2.62
N PRO A 225 14.83 19.09 2.68
CA PRO A 225 13.89 19.36 1.60
C PRO A 225 14.65 19.60 0.29
N ARG A 226 14.09 19.13 -0.82
CA ARG A 226 14.66 19.34 -2.15
C ARG A 226 14.74 20.83 -2.49
N LYS A 227 15.82 21.23 -3.16
CA LYS A 227 15.96 22.59 -3.70
C LYS A 227 15.62 22.59 -5.19
N LYS A 228 15.04 23.68 -5.69
CA LYS A 228 14.86 23.88 -7.14
C LYS A 228 16.24 24.18 -7.76
N GLY A 229 16.91 23.18 -8.32
CA GLY A 229 18.12 23.33 -9.16
C GLY A 229 17.82 23.14 -10.66
N ASP A 230 18.84 23.19 -11.52
CA ASP A 230 18.70 23.37 -12.99
C ASP A 230 18.44 22.07 -13.78
N ARG A 231 18.39 20.93 -13.10
CA ARG A 231 18.09 19.61 -13.72
C ARG A 231 16.79 19.05 -13.21
N GLN A 232 16.12 18.27 -14.07
CA GLN A 232 14.96 17.50 -13.64
C GLN A 232 15.35 16.55 -12.50
N PRO A 233 14.49 16.36 -11.50
CA PRO A 233 14.77 15.42 -10.42
C PRO A 233 14.76 13.97 -10.93
N VAL A 234 15.35 13.09 -10.13
CA VAL A 234 15.13 11.64 -10.25
C VAL A 234 13.90 11.28 -9.44
N VAL A 235 12.93 10.62 -10.08
CA VAL A 235 11.72 10.11 -9.43
C VAL A 235 11.85 8.59 -9.26
N TRP A 236 11.87 8.15 -8.00
CA TRP A 236 11.91 6.76 -7.58
C TRP A 236 10.50 6.35 -7.14
N ALA A 237 9.86 5.41 -7.82
CA ALA A 237 8.52 4.91 -7.52
C ALA A 237 8.59 3.52 -6.89
N PHE A 238 8.49 3.46 -5.56
CA PHE A 238 8.49 2.20 -4.81
C PHE A 238 7.07 1.68 -4.65
N ARG A 239 6.66 0.69 -5.45
CA ARG A 239 5.36 0.04 -5.30
C ARG A 239 5.31 -0.77 -4.02
N ILE A 240 4.24 -0.62 -3.26
CA ILE A 240 4.02 -1.37 -2.02
C ILE A 240 3.78 -2.85 -2.31
N ASN A 241 3.22 -3.16 -3.48
CA ASN A 241 3.07 -4.54 -3.95
C ASN A 241 4.44 -5.23 -4.08
N ASP A 242 5.45 -4.60 -4.68
CA ASP A 242 6.81 -5.18 -4.83
C ASP A 242 7.51 -5.44 -3.47
N LEU A 243 7.11 -4.74 -2.40
CA LEU A 243 7.60 -4.94 -1.03
C LEU A 243 6.82 -6.03 -0.26
N ILE A 244 5.56 -6.25 -0.60
CA ILE A 244 4.65 -7.23 0.05
C ILE A 244 4.72 -8.57 -0.66
N ASP A 245 4.42 -8.55 -1.96
CA ASP A 245 4.34 -9.68 -2.87
C ASP A 245 5.74 -10.03 -3.40
N TYR A 246 6.74 -10.03 -2.51
CA TYR A 246 8.12 -10.38 -2.83
C TYR A 246 8.19 -11.84 -3.30
N ASP A 247 8.31 -12.01 -4.61
CA ASP A 247 7.60 -13.02 -5.38
C ASP A 247 7.62 -14.48 -4.84
N PRO A 248 6.46 -15.08 -4.52
CA PRO A 248 6.29 -16.51 -4.27
C PRO A 248 6.23 -17.39 -5.53
N LEU A 249 5.97 -16.86 -6.73
CA LEU A 249 5.89 -17.62 -7.99
C LEU A 249 7.29 -17.97 -8.51
N ARG A 250 8.30 -17.10 -8.34
CA ARG A 250 9.73 -17.48 -8.43
C ARG A 250 10.07 -18.66 -7.50
N ARG A 251 9.48 -18.73 -6.30
CA ARG A 251 9.75 -19.80 -5.31
C ARG A 251 9.20 -21.18 -5.71
N GLN A 252 8.38 -21.29 -6.76
CA GLN A 252 8.00 -22.59 -7.33
C GLN A 252 9.03 -23.15 -8.33
N ARG A 253 9.98 -22.35 -8.84
CA ARG A 253 10.97 -22.80 -9.82
C ARG A 253 12.33 -23.22 -9.24
N THR A 254 12.70 -22.76 -8.04
CA THR A 254 13.96 -23.15 -7.39
C THR A 254 13.73 -23.65 -5.96
N LYS A 255 14.20 -24.88 -5.68
CA LYS A 255 14.16 -25.51 -4.35
C LYS A 255 15.28 -24.97 -3.42
N GLU A 256 15.47 -23.67 -3.38
CA GLU A 256 16.47 -23.05 -2.50
C GLU A 256 15.82 -22.42 -1.26
N ARG A 257 16.39 -22.75 -0.09
CA ARG A 257 15.81 -22.40 1.21
C ARG A 257 16.30 -21.02 1.68
N HIS A 258 15.34 -20.23 2.18
CA HIS A 258 15.50 -19.28 3.29
C HIS A 258 16.37 -18.02 3.18
N ASN A 259 17.07 -17.74 2.08
CA ASN A 259 17.49 -16.37 1.77
C ASN A 259 16.48 -15.74 0.80
N SER A 260 15.45 -15.08 1.34
CA SER A 260 14.60 -14.20 0.56
C SER A 260 15.40 -12.97 0.13
N ASP A 261 15.48 -12.75 -1.18
CA ASP A 261 16.24 -11.68 -1.84
C ASP A 261 15.71 -10.27 -1.48
N HIS A 262 16.01 -9.78 -0.28
CA HIS A 262 15.58 -8.45 0.20
C HIS A 262 16.26 -7.27 -0.52
N HIS A 263 16.74 -7.47 -1.75
CA HIS A 263 17.46 -6.50 -2.58
C HIS A 263 16.77 -5.14 -2.69
N LEU A 264 15.44 -5.10 -2.82
CA LEU A 264 14.70 -3.83 -2.85
C LEU A 264 14.75 -3.10 -1.49
N PHE A 265 14.57 -3.81 -0.38
CA PHE A 265 14.73 -3.24 0.96
C PHE A 265 16.16 -2.75 1.20
N TYR A 266 17.16 -3.54 0.79
CA TYR A 266 18.58 -3.18 0.86
C TYR A 266 18.88 -1.93 0.03
N PHE A 267 18.39 -1.85 -1.21
CA PHE A 267 18.54 -0.70 -2.08
C PHE A 267 17.93 0.57 -1.47
N ILE A 268 16.70 0.48 -0.94
CA ILE A 268 16.06 1.59 -0.24
C ILE A 268 16.89 2.04 0.97
N ASN A 269 17.42 1.11 1.78
CA ASN A 269 18.29 1.45 2.91
C ASN A 269 19.57 2.19 2.46
N MET A 270 20.22 1.72 1.38
CA MET A 270 21.41 2.38 0.81
C MET A 270 21.08 3.76 0.25
N LEU A 271 19.97 3.90 -0.48
CA LEU A 271 19.51 5.18 -1.03
C LEU A 271 19.24 6.18 0.11
N MET A 272 18.46 5.78 1.12
CA MET A 272 18.14 6.64 2.26
C MET A 272 19.38 7.09 3.05
N GLN A 273 20.36 6.20 3.23
CA GLN A 273 21.65 6.56 3.84
C GLN A 273 22.47 7.50 2.95
N THR A 274 22.57 7.21 1.65
CA THR A 274 23.27 8.07 0.68
C THR A 274 22.68 9.49 0.65
N LEU A 275 21.35 9.62 0.74
CA LEU A 275 20.65 10.91 0.78
C LEU A 275 20.96 11.69 2.07
N ASP A 276 20.93 11.02 3.23
CA ASP A 276 21.24 11.69 4.51
C ASP A 276 22.72 12.06 4.63
N GLU A 277 23.65 11.15 4.34
CA GLU A 277 25.09 11.39 4.51
C GLU A 277 25.59 12.50 3.57
N ASN A 278 25.22 12.44 2.28
CA ASN A 278 25.58 13.47 1.30
C ASN A 278 24.68 14.72 1.35
N LYS A 279 23.71 14.75 2.27
CA LYS A 279 22.74 15.84 2.48
C LYS A 279 22.01 16.27 1.19
N ILE A 280 21.68 15.29 0.35
CA ILE A 280 20.95 15.46 -0.91
C ILE A 280 19.50 15.85 -0.57
N GLY A 281 18.96 16.81 -1.32
CA GLY A 281 17.59 17.26 -1.14
C GLY A 281 16.58 16.23 -1.68
N CYS A 282 15.53 15.94 -0.91
CA CYS A 282 14.51 14.99 -1.31
C CYS A 282 13.08 15.32 -0.82
N GLU A 283 12.09 14.75 -1.50
CA GLU A 283 10.65 14.85 -1.19
C GLU A 283 10.00 13.47 -1.27
N PHE A 284 9.08 13.15 -0.34
CA PHE A 284 8.34 11.88 -0.31
C PHE A 284 6.86 12.10 -0.50
N ARG A 285 6.20 11.19 -1.21
CA ARG A 285 4.81 11.39 -1.66
C ARG A 285 4.14 10.03 -1.85
N CYS A 286 3.00 9.80 -1.22
CA CYS A 286 2.23 8.56 -1.42
C CYS A 286 1.15 8.77 -2.48
N HIS A 287 1.09 7.86 -3.45
CA HIS A 287 0.18 7.92 -4.59
C HIS A 287 -0.27 6.50 -5.01
N GLY A 288 -0.96 6.41 -6.16
CA GLY A 288 -1.51 5.17 -6.69
C GLY A 288 -2.93 4.87 -6.16
N LYS A 289 -3.53 3.81 -6.69
CA LYS A 289 -4.83 3.29 -6.22
C LYS A 289 -4.60 2.29 -5.10
N TYR A 290 -5.58 2.03 -4.25
CA TYR A 290 -5.44 1.08 -3.13
C TYR A 290 -5.11 -0.38 -3.55
N LYS A 291 -5.23 -0.75 -4.83
CA LYS A 291 -4.77 -2.05 -5.36
C LYS A 291 -3.29 -2.05 -5.78
N ASP A 292 -2.72 -0.90 -6.11
CA ASP A 292 -1.30 -0.69 -6.45
C ASP A 292 -0.82 0.69 -5.94
N PRO A 293 -0.69 0.88 -4.61
CA PRO A 293 -0.17 2.12 -4.06
C PRO A 293 1.36 2.11 -4.12
N TYR A 294 1.95 3.29 -4.24
CA TYR A 294 3.39 3.45 -4.29
C TYR A 294 3.84 4.72 -3.56
N ILE A 295 5.08 4.69 -3.10
CA ILE A 295 5.75 5.85 -2.50
C ILE A 295 6.72 6.39 -3.54
N SER A 296 6.46 7.60 -4.02
CA SER A 296 7.42 8.37 -4.78
C SER A 296 8.41 9.05 -3.84
N LEU A 297 9.68 8.77 -4.02
CA LEU A 297 10.80 9.55 -3.50
C LEU A 297 11.37 10.36 -4.67
N ILE A 298 11.50 11.66 -4.51
CA ILE A 298 11.99 12.59 -5.53
C ILE A 298 13.28 13.20 -5.03
N THR A 299 14.36 13.07 -5.78
CA THR A 299 15.71 13.49 -5.37
C THR A 299 16.39 14.30 -6.47
N ASP A 300 17.44 15.03 -6.11
CA ASP A 300 18.41 15.49 -7.11
C ASP A 300 19.28 14.30 -7.60
N ALA A 301 20.37 14.58 -8.32
CA ALA A 301 21.30 13.52 -8.76
C ALA A 301 21.92 12.79 -7.55
N VAL A 302 21.96 11.45 -7.61
CA VAL A 302 22.46 10.58 -6.54
C VAL A 302 23.74 9.90 -7.00
N LYS A 303 24.78 9.94 -6.15
CA LYS A 303 26.03 9.18 -6.32
C LYS A 303 26.10 8.14 -5.21
N ILE A 304 25.95 6.87 -5.56
CA ILE A 304 26.05 5.73 -4.63
C ILE A 304 27.45 5.14 -4.76
N ASN A 305 28.23 5.16 -3.67
CA ASN A 305 29.52 4.49 -3.57
C ASN A 305 29.32 3.13 -2.89
N LEU A 306 29.37 2.02 -3.65
CA LEU A 306 29.04 0.71 -3.08
C LEU A 306 30.08 0.20 -2.07
N SER A 307 31.30 0.74 -2.06
CA SER A 307 32.32 0.41 -1.07
C SER A 307 31.98 0.88 0.35
N GLU A 308 31.02 1.81 0.50
CA GLU A 308 30.45 2.18 1.81
C GLU A 308 29.52 1.09 2.36
N PHE A 309 28.91 0.28 1.49
CA PHE A 309 27.88 -0.72 1.85
C PHE A 309 28.37 -2.18 1.81
N VAL A 310 29.45 -2.48 1.10
CA VAL A 310 30.12 -3.79 1.12
C VAL A 310 30.93 -3.98 2.41
N VAL A 311 31.01 -5.22 2.92
CA VAL A 311 31.80 -5.56 4.11
C VAL A 311 33.30 -5.35 3.89
N ASN A 312 33.93 -4.61 4.80
CA ASN A 312 35.36 -4.27 4.73
C ASN A 312 36.18 -5.06 5.78
N GLY A 313 37.46 -5.30 5.48
CA GLY A 313 38.36 -6.12 6.32
C GLY A 313 38.41 -5.65 7.77
N ASN A 314 38.46 -4.32 7.99
CA ASN A 314 38.65 -3.67 9.28
C ASN A 314 37.42 -3.66 10.20
N GLU A 315 36.23 -4.05 9.71
CA GLU A 315 35.00 -4.00 10.51
C GLU A 315 34.94 -5.13 11.55
N THR A 316 34.40 -4.85 12.74
CA THR A 316 34.17 -5.88 13.76
C THR A 316 33.09 -6.88 13.31
N LYS A 317 33.07 -8.09 13.90
CA LYS A 317 32.04 -9.11 13.60
C LYS A 317 30.61 -8.56 13.67
N LYS A 318 30.32 -7.72 14.66
CA LYS A 318 28.99 -7.14 14.89
C LYS A 318 28.62 -6.09 13.83
N GLU A 319 29.58 -5.29 13.39
CA GLU A 319 29.39 -4.34 12.29
C GLU A 319 29.15 -5.08 10.98
N LYS A 320 29.99 -6.08 10.65
CA LYS A 320 29.82 -6.95 9.48
C LYS A 320 28.43 -7.60 9.45
N GLU A 321 28.00 -8.18 10.57
CA GLU A 321 26.66 -8.76 10.70
C GLU A 321 25.53 -7.74 10.52
N ASN A 322 25.65 -6.53 11.06
CA ASN A 322 24.65 -5.48 10.87
C ASN A 322 24.61 -5.01 9.41
N LYS A 323 25.77 -4.80 8.80
CA LYS A 323 25.94 -4.32 7.42
C LYS A 323 25.28 -5.28 6.43
N VAL A 324 25.57 -6.57 6.52
CA VAL A 324 24.91 -7.61 5.71
C VAL A 324 23.40 -7.67 5.98
N LYS A 325 22.94 -7.52 7.22
CA LYS A 325 21.51 -7.51 7.57
C LYS A 325 20.75 -6.27 7.07
N THR A 326 21.43 -5.15 6.80
CA THR A 326 20.81 -3.89 6.38
C THR A 326 21.00 -3.60 4.89
N PHE A 327 22.10 -4.02 4.26
CA PHE A 327 22.41 -3.71 2.85
C PHE A 327 22.67 -4.95 1.97
N GLY A 328 22.69 -6.15 2.55
CA GLY A 328 23.03 -7.38 1.84
C GLY A 328 24.47 -7.38 1.32
N ASN A 329 24.66 -7.93 0.13
CA ASN A 329 25.93 -7.92 -0.62
C ASN A 329 25.68 -7.25 -1.99
N PRO A 330 25.67 -5.91 -2.07
CA PRO A 330 25.27 -5.20 -3.29
C PRO A 330 26.37 -5.23 -4.36
N THR A 331 25.97 -5.43 -5.61
CA THR A 331 26.86 -5.31 -6.79
C THR A 331 26.38 -4.19 -7.71
N LEU A 332 27.28 -3.54 -8.46
CA LEU A 332 26.91 -2.48 -9.40
C LEU A 332 25.80 -2.92 -10.36
N ASP A 333 25.85 -4.15 -10.86
CA ASP A 333 24.90 -4.63 -11.86
C ASP A 333 23.53 -4.95 -11.25
N SER A 334 23.48 -5.56 -10.05
CA SER A 334 22.22 -5.72 -9.30
C SER A 334 21.56 -4.38 -8.94
N ILE A 335 22.35 -3.35 -8.63
CA ILE A 335 21.82 -2.02 -8.30
C ILE A 335 21.32 -1.32 -9.56
N ILE A 336 22.01 -1.47 -10.70
CA ILE A 336 21.53 -0.96 -12.00
C ILE A 336 20.19 -1.60 -12.40
N GLU A 337 19.98 -2.89 -12.14
CA GLU A 337 18.70 -3.57 -12.40
C GLU A 337 17.57 -2.98 -11.54
N ILE A 338 17.77 -2.87 -10.22
CA ILE A 338 16.78 -2.30 -9.29
C ILE A 338 16.49 -0.84 -9.63
N VAL A 339 17.53 -0.04 -9.90
CA VAL A 339 17.38 1.36 -10.30
C VAL A 339 16.49 1.47 -11.55
N LYS A 340 16.72 0.63 -12.58
CA LYS A 340 15.89 0.60 -13.79
C LYS A 340 14.44 0.19 -13.52
N SER A 341 14.18 -0.68 -12.53
CA SER A 341 12.82 -1.13 -12.23
C SER A 341 12.02 -0.14 -11.37
N VAL A 342 12.68 0.69 -10.56
CA VAL A 342 12.01 1.66 -9.67
C VAL A 342 12.14 3.12 -10.10
N SER A 343 13.04 3.48 -11.02
CA SER A 343 13.06 4.82 -11.62
C SER A 343 11.90 4.96 -12.60
N ASP A 344 11.11 6.03 -12.50
CA ASP A 344 10.04 6.27 -13.47
C ASP A 344 10.64 6.43 -14.89
N THR A 345 10.04 5.74 -15.84
CA THR A 345 10.80 5.03 -16.88
C THR A 345 11.49 5.96 -17.91
N PHE A 346 12.62 5.51 -18.47
CA PHE A 346 13.40 6.11 -19.58
C PHE A 346 14.27 7.35 -19.31
N SER A 347 13.91 8.23 -18.37
CA SER A 347 14.54 9.56 -18.22
C SER A 347 15.76 9.64 -17.30
N VAL A 348 16.28 8.53 -16.75
CA VAL A 348 17.53 8.52 -15.97
C VAL A 348 18.76 8.09 -16.79
N MET A 349 19.89 8.78 -16.55
CA MET A 349 21.22 8.44 -17.00
C MET A 349 21.97 7.74 -15.85
N LEU A 350 22.53 6.57 -16.14
CA LEU A 350 23.34 5.79 -15.23
C LEU A 350 24.80 5.83 -15.72
N ARG A 351 25.73 6.33 -14.90
CA ARG A 351 27.18 6.29 -15.18
C ARG A 351 27.87 5.41 -14.14
N LYS A 352 28.50 4.33 -14.60
CA LYS A 352 29.29 3.39 -13.79
C LYS A 352 30.75 3.86 -13.78
N ASN A 353 31.35 4.03 -12.61
CA ASN A 353 32.80 4.13 -12.44
C ASN A 353 33.27 2.87 -11.72
N VAL A 354 33.92 1.97 -12.46
CA VAL A 354 34.29 0.63 -11.97
C VAL A 354 35.42 0.71 -10.95
N GLU A 355 36.45 1.51 -11.22
CA GLU A 355 37.61 1.70 -10.34
C GLU A 355 37.20 2.19 -8.94
N HIS A 356 36.22 3.10 -8.90
CA HIS A 356 35.72 3.71 -7.67
C HIS A 356 34.45 3.02 -7.13
N ASN A 357 34.07 1.86 -7.67
CA ASN A 357 32.87 1.09 -7.31
C ASN A 357 31.60 1.95 -7.15
N THR A 358 31.43 2.93 -8.04
CA THR A 358 30.46 4.03 -7.89
C THR A 358 29.42 4.00 -9.02
N LEU A 359 28.16 4.22 -8.67
CA LEU A 359 27.06 4.47 -9.59
C LEU A 359 26.54 5.90 -9.43
N ILE A 360 26.53 6.66 -10.53
CA ILE A 360 25.90 8.00 -10.60
C ILE A 360 24.56 7.85 -11.32
N ILE A 361 23.48 8.25 -10.65
CA ILE A 361 22.12 8.35 -11.19
C ILE A 361 21.74 9.83 -11.28
N GLN A 362 21.36 10.29 -12.47
CA GLN A 362 20.90 11.65 -12.70
C GLN A 362 19.81 11.65 -13.77
N SER A 363 18.93 12.66 -13.81
CA SER A 363 18.04 12.81 -14.96
C SER A 363 18.83 13.10 -16.24
N LYS A 364 18.36 12.56 -17.36
CA LYS A 364 18.79 12.94 -18.72
C LYS A 364 18.22 14.29 -19.12
N ALA A 365 17.05 14.65 -18.58
CA ALA A 365 16.38 15.90 -18.90
C ALA A 365 17.01 17.05 -18.12
N ILE A 366 17.49 18.06 -18.85
CA ILE A 366 17.74 19.39 -18.32
C ILE A 366 16.37 20.00 -17.97
N LYS A 367 16.28 20.92 -17.01
CA LYS A 367 15.06 21.72 -16.93
C LYS A 367 15.00 22.62 -18.16
N SER A 368 13.98 22.46 -18.98
CA SER A 368 13.52 23.59 -19.76
C SER A 368 13.06 24.64 -18.76
N GLU A 369 13.78 25.75 -18.67
CA GLU A 369 13.14 27.00 -18.27
C GLU A 369 12.00 27.23 -19.25
N VAL A 370 10.86 27.71 -18.73
CA VAL A 370 9.64 27.87 -19.53
C VAL A 370 9.74 29.18 -20.33
N ALA A 371 10.69 29.22 -21.26
CA ALA A 371 10.92 30.34 -22.17
C ALA A 371 9.82 30.50 -23.24
N TRP A 372 8.89 29.56 -23.31
CA TRP A 372 7.83 29.47 -24.32
C TRP A 372 6.43 29.83 -23.81
N PHE A 373 6.24 30.09 -22.51
CA PHE A 373 4.95 30.60 -22.04
C PHE A 373 4.91 32.12 -22.26
N PRO A 374 3.93 32.65 -23.02
CA PRO A 374 3.75 34.09 -23.19
C PRO A 374 3.58 34.81 -21.84
N LYS A 375 3.89 36.11 -21.78
CA LYS A 375 3.82 36.88 -20.52
C LYS A 375 2.38 36.94 -19.97
N GLU A 376 1.40 36.81 -20.84
CA GLU A 376 -0.03 36.76 -20.57
C GLU A 376 -0.42 35.47 -19.81
N ALA A 377 0.34 34.39 -19.95
CA ALA A 377 0.06 33.09 -19.34
C ALA A 377 0.49 32.99 -17.85
N LYS A 378 0.87 34.11 -17.22
CA LYS A 378 1.19 34.18 -15.80
C LYS A 378 0.15 33.53 -14.87
N PRO A 379 -1.18 33.69 -15.05
CA PRO A 379 -2.17 33.03 -14.19
C PRO A 379 -2.09 31.50 -14.22
N ILE A 380 -1.69 30.91 -15.36
CA ILE A 380 -1.50 29.46 -15.48
C ILE A 380 -0.25 29.04 -14.70
N LEU A 381 0.84 29.82 -14.79
CA LEU A 381 2.06 29.57 -14.04
C LEU A 381 1.83 29.69 -12.52
N ASP A 382 1.07 30.69 -12.07
CA ASP A 382 0.72 30.90 -10.66
C ASP A 382 -0.18 29.75 -10.15
N ALA A 383 -1.23 29.38 -10.91
CA ALA A 383 -2.06 28.20 -10.60
C ALA A 383 -1.25 26.89 -10.54
N LEU A 384 -0.22 26.75 -11.37
CA LEU A 384 0.68 25.60 -11.32
C LEU A 384 1.62 25.60 -10.10
N ASP A 385 1.97 26.77 -9.55
CA ASP A 385 2.67 26.84 -8.25
C ASP A 385 1.73 26.47 -7.08
N GLU A 386 0.43 26.76 -7.17
CA GLU A 386 -0.58 26.27 -6.22
C GLU A 386 -0.80 24.76 -6.32
N VAL A 387 -0.85 24.20 -7.53
CA VAL A 387 -0.95 22.75 -7.78
C VAL A 387 0.36 22.04 -7.38
N GLU A 388 1.53 22.63 -7.61
CA GLU A 388 2.80 22.16 -7.05
C GLU A 388 2.76 22.18 -5.52
N THR A 389 2.26 23.25 -4.92
CA THR A 389 2.19 23.40 -3.46
C THR A 389 1.24 22.40 -2.80
N SER A 390 0.12 22.06 -3.45
CA SER A 390 -0.86 21.10 -2.93
C SER A 390 -0.48 19.64 -3.21
N LEU A 391 -0.06 19.31 -4.44
CA LEU A 391 0.21 17.93 -4.85
C LEU A 391 1.68 17.49 -4.70
N LYS A 392 2.63 18.43 -4.71
CA LYS A 392 4.10 18.26 -4.53
C LYS A 392 4.89 17.48 -5.61
N VAL A 393 4.49 17.25 -6.85
CA VAL A 393 3.93 18.17 -7.82
C VAL A 393 4.98 19.07 -8.49
N PRO A 394 6.26 18.68 -8.73
CA PRO A 394 7.21 19.57 -9.41
C PRO A 394 6.58 20.20 -10.66
N LYS A 395 6.56 21.53 -10.70
CA LYS A 395 5.82 22.32 -11.70
C LYS A 395 6.23 21.99 -13.14
N ASP A 396 7.48 21.63 -13.34
CA ASP A 396 8.03 21.13 -14.60
C ASP A 396 7.45 19.77 -15.03
N ILE A 397 7.21 18.85 -14.08
CA ILE A 397 6.50 17.58 -14.35
C ILE A 397 5.01 17.84 -14.66
N LEU A 398 4.37 18.80 -13.99
CA LEU A 398 2.98 19.20 -14.29
C LEU A 398 2.87 19.80 -15.70
N LEU A 399 3.75 20.73 -16.04
CA LEU A 399 3.83 21.33 -17.38
C LEU A 399 4.10 20.30 -18.46
N GLY A 400 5.07 19.39 -18.26
CA GLY A 400 5.34 18.30 -19.20
C GLY A 400 4.11 17.43 -19.46
N ARG A 401 3.30 17.15 -18.42
CA ARG A 401 2.02 16.45 -18.59
C ARG A 401 0.99 17.28 -19.36
N ILE A 402 0.84 18.56 -19.06
CA ILE A 402 -0.10 19.45 -19.77
C ILE A 402 0.26 19.55 -21.26
N VAL A 403 1.55 19.66 -21.60
CA VAL A 403 2.02 19.67 -22.99
C VAL A 403 1.74 18.33 -23.69
N ILE A 404 1.90 17.20 -23.00
CA ILE A 404 1.58 15.87 -23.56
C ILE A 404 0.06 15.69 -23.76
N GLU A 405 -0.77 16.13 -22.82
CA GLU A 405 -2.23 16.07 -22.94
C GLU A 405 -2.74 17.02 -24.03
N TYR A 406 -2.21 18.25 -24.11
CA TYR A 406 -2.53 19.21 -25.17
C TYR A 406 -2.11 18.68 -26.56
N TYR A 407 -0.93 18.07 -26.67
CA TYR A 407 -0.53 17.36 -27.89
C TYR A 407 -1.58 16.31 -28.28
N LYS A 408 -1.92 15.37 -27.40
CA LYS A 408 -2.85 14.27 -27.72
C LYS A 408 -4.29 14.69 -28.00
N LEU A 409 -4.75 15.76 -27.35
CA LEU A 409 -6.16 16.17 -27.40
C LEU A 409 -6.42 17.24 -28.48
N ILE A 410 -5.42 18.07 -28.79
CA ILE A 410 -5.57 19.21 -29.70
C ILE A 410 -4.72 19.01 -30.96
N ILE A 411 -3.42 18.73 -30.84
CA ILE A 411 -2.51 18.70 -31.98
C ILE A 411 -2.57 17.36 -32.75
N GLU A 412 -2.33 16.24 -32.09
CA GLU A 412 -2.32 14.89 -32.69
C GLU A 412 -3.59 14.58 -33.51
N PRO A 413 -4.82 14.97 -33.12
CA PRO A 413 -6.02 14.74 -33.92
C PRO A 413 -6.18 15.66 -35.15
N GLN A 414 -5.41 16.76 -35.24
CA GLN A 414 -5.52 17.76 -36.32
C GLN A 414 -4.61 17.48 -37.52
N TYR A 415 -3.68 16.52 -37.42
CA TYR A 415 -2.65 16.26 -38.43
C TYR A 415 -2.65 14.79 -38.90
N SER A 416 -2.33 14.56 -40.18
CA SER A 416 -2.16 13.21 -40.74
C SER A 416 -0.76 12.63 -40.46
N GLU A 417 -0.59 11.34 -40.73
CA GLU A 417 0.67 10.58 -40.59
C GLU A 417 1.86 11.20 -41.35
N ASP A 418 1.61 12.10 -42.31
CA ASP A 418 2.62 12.74 -43.17
C ASP A 418 3.40 13.90 -42.51
N THR A 419 3.15 14.18 -41.22
CA THR A 419 3.79 15.32 -40.55
C THR A 419 5.14 14.94 -39.94
N ASP A 420 6.22 15.13 -40.70
CA ASP A 420 7.58 14.60 -40.45
C ASP A 420 8.19 14.77 -39.03
N SER A 421 7.72 15.70 -38.19
CA SER A 421 8.19 15.79 -36.80
C SER A 421 7.25 16.53 -35.84
N VAL A 422 7.14 16.00 -34.61
CA VAL A 422 6.34 16.59 -33.51
C VAL A 422 6.65 18.08 -33.25
N PRO A 423 7.92 18.57 -33.26
CA PRO A 423 8.20 20.00 -33.08
C PRO A 423 7.53 20.89 -34.12
N LYS A 424 7.48 20.48 -35.39
CA LYS A 424 6.82 21.26 -36.46
C LYS A 424 5.31 21.35 -36.29
N MET A 425 4.68 20.30 -35.73
CA MET A 425 3.24 20.29 -35.41
C MET A 425 2.93 21.34 -34.33
N PHE A 426 3.80 21.44 -33.32
CA PHE A 426 3.71 22.48 -32.29
C PHE A 426 3.97 23.87 -32.85
N GLU A 427 4.99 24.05 -33.69
CA GLU A 427 5.30 25.33 -34.35
C GLU A 427 4.10 25.82 -35.18
N ALA A 428 3.51 24.96 -36.02
CA ALA A 428 2.37 25.30 -36.87
C ALA A 428 1.09 25.64 -36.06
N CYS A 429 0.70 24.83 -35.06
CA CYS A 429 -0.44 25.17 -34.20
C CYS A 429 -0.25 26.51 -33.46
N PHE A 430 0.96 26.79 -32.96
CA PHE A 430 1.21 28.05 -32.25
C PHE A 430 1.34 29.25 -33.20
N GLU A 431 1.78 29.07 -34.44
CA GLU A 431 1.71 30.15 -35.45
C GLU A 431 0.26 30.51 -35.81
N GLU A 432 -0.67 29.55 -35.87
CA GLU A 432 -2.10 29.82 -36.10
C GLU A 432 -2.78 30.51 -34.90
N ASP A 433 -2.58 29.96 -33.68
CA ASP A 433 -3.21 30.49 -32.44
C ASP A 433 -2.67 31.87 -32.02
N PHE A 434 -1.39 32.19 -32.26
CA PHE A 434 -0.80 33.49 -31.92
C PHE A 434 -0.69 34.47 -33.10
N GLY A 435 -0.64 33.99 -34.34
CA GLY A 435 -0.64 34.85 -35.53
C GLY A 435 -1.95 35.62 -35.69
N THR A 436 -3.07 35.05 -35.24
CA THR A 436 -4.38 35.69 -35.25
C THR A 436 -4.55 36.78 -34.18
N SER A 437 -3.89 36.67 -33.01
CA SER A 437 -3.99 37.70 -31.97
C SER A 437 -3.20 38.99 -32.28
N ALA A 438 -2.20 38.92 -33.15
CA ALA A 438 -1.37 40.06 -33.52
C ALA A 438 -1.97 40.93 -34.67
N LEU A 439 -3.04 40.46 -35.31
CA LEU A 439 -3.66 41.12 -36.48
C LEU A 439 -5.02 41.77 -36.19
N THR A 440 -5.62 41.55 -35.02
CA THR A 440 -6.94 42.10 -34.65
C THR A 440 -6.91 43.47 -33.97
N GLU A 441 -5.77 43.95 -33.46
CA GLU A 441 -5.67 45.29 -32.81
C GLU A 441 -5.38 46.46 -33.79
N LYS A 442 -5.61 46.29 -35.10
CA LYS A 442 -5.20 47.30 -36.10
C LYS A 442 -6.23 47.74 -37.15
N ASN A 443 -7.50 47.38 -37.00
CA ASN A 443 -8.59 47.85 -37.86
C ASN A 443 -9.87 48.17 -37.06
N GLU A 444 -9.77 49.12 -36.13
CA GLU A 444 -10.91 49.97 -35.73
C GLU A 444 -10.44 51.45 -35.80
N GLU A 445 -10.69 52.09 -36.94
CA GLU A 445 -10.77 53.56 -37.10
C GLU A 445 -12.24 54.00 -37.00
#